data_AF-A0A1E5QHQ9-F1
#
_entry.id   AF-A0A1E5QHQ9-F1
#
_cell.length_a   1.000
_cell.length_b   1.000
_cell.length_c   1.000
_cell.angle_alpha   90.00
_cell.angle_beta   90.00
_cell.angle_gamma   90.00
#
_symmetry.space_group_name_H-M   'P 1'
#
loop_
_entity.id
_entity.type
_entity.pdbx_description
1 polymer ?
#
loop_
_entity_poly.entity_id
_entity_poly.type
_entity_poly.pdbx_seq_one_letter_code
_entity_poly.pdbx_strand_id
1 'polypeptide(L)' 'MCWLASQGGNGNKILHLRLQHHQPWRPYTSFPHLSVPDYRIPGGSKGWATYQKLMKAGWDLIPSQSENAVSKHFDRLSA' A
#
# COMPACT_ATOMS: atom_id res chain seq x y z
N MET A 1 2.53 -2.30 3.15
CA MET A 1 2.04 -1.19 2.29
C MET A 1 1.81 -1.70 0.86
N CYS A 2 0.91 -1.09 0.08
CA CYS A 2 0.58 -1.53 -1.28
C CYS A 2 0.13 -0.34 -2.16
N TRP A 3 0.44 -0.37 -3.45
CA TRP A 3 -0.01 0.64 -4.42
C TRP A 3 -1.32 0.20 -5.08
N LEU A 4 -2.44 0.77 -4.66
CA LEU A 4 -3.76 0.45 -5.20
C LEU A 4 -4.33 1.60 -6.03
N ALA A 5 -5.13 1.27 -7.04
CA ALA A 5 -5.84 2.27 -7.83
C ALA A 5 -6.79 3.06 -6.91
N SER A 6 -6.78 4.39 -7.03
CA SER A 6 -7.78 5.20 -6.34
C SER A 6 -9.15 4.91 -6.94
N GLN A 7 -10.14 4.62 -6.10
CA GLN A 7 -11.53 4.49 -6.54
C GLN A 7 -11.95 5.82 -7.20
N GLY A 8 -12.25 5.79 -8.50
CA GLY A 8 -12.62 6.97 -9.29
C GLY A 8 -11.47 7.82 -9.85
N GLY A 9 -10.20 7.43 -9.68
CA GLY A 9 -9.07 8.10 -10.32
C GLY A 9 -8.76 7.51 -11.71
N ASN A 10 -8.38 8.35 -12.69
CA ASN A 10 -7.98 7.98 -14.06
C ASN A 10 -6.74 7.06 -14.12
N GLY A 11 -6.74 5.91 -13.45
CA GLY A 11 -5.60 4.98 -13.38
C GLY A 11 -4.51 5.34 -12.37
N ASN A 12 -4.64 6.47 -11.65
CA ASN A 12 -3.67 6.88 -10.66
C ASN A 12 -3.68 5.94 -9.44
N LYS A 13 -2.53 5.33 -9.15
CA LYS A 13 -2.32 4.54 -7.93
C LYS A 13 -1.94 5.46 -6.77
N ILE A 14 -2.41 5.11 -5.58
CA ILE A 14 -2.07 5.78 -4.32
C ILE A 14 -1.62 4.75 -3.29
N LEU A 15 -0.76 5.17 -2.36
CA LEU A 15 -0.27 4.29 -1.31
C LEU A 15 -1.38 3.92 -0.33
N HIS A 16 -1.60 2.63 -0.14
CA HIS A 16 -2.46 2.11 0.92
C HIS A 16 -1.63 1.40 1.98
N LEU A 17 -2.06 1.55 3.22
CA LEU A 17 -1.47 0.98 4.41
C LEU A 17 -2.49 0.04 5.08
N ARG A 18 -1.97 -1.06 5.63
CA ARG A 18 -2.66 -1.90 6.61
C ARG A 18 -1.66 -2.20 7.70
N LEU A 19 -2.10 -2.15 8.96
CA LEU A 19 -1.23 -2.43 10.10
C LEU A 19 -1.18 -3.94 10.41
N GLN A 20 -2.29 -4.63 10.10
CA GLN A 20 -2.43 -6.07 10.30
C GLN A 20 -2.93 -6.71 9.01
N HIS A 21 -2.57 -7.98 8.78
CA HIS A 21 -2.91 -8.69 7.53
C HIS A 21 -4.41 -8.84 7.30
N HIS A 22 -5.20 -8.95 8.36
CA HIS A 22 -6.65 -9.10 8.31
C HIS A 22 -7.41 -7.77 8.19
N GLN A 23 -6.71 -6.63 8.30
CA GLN A 23 -7.35 -5.32 8.15
C GLN A 23 -7.47 -4.96 6.67
N PRO A 24 -8.56 -4.26 6.29
CA PRO A 24 -8.70 -3.75 4.93
C PRO A 24 -7.60 -2.73 4.64
N TRP A 25 -7.18 -2.65 3.38
CA TRP A 25 -6.32 -1.59 2.90
C TRP A 25 -7.00 -0.24 3.05
N ARG A 26 -6.29 0.72 3.64
CA ARG A 26 -6.75 2.09 3.79
C ARG A 26 -5.74 3.05 3.18
N PRO A 27 -6.17 4.18 2.60
CA PRO A 27 -5.24 5.14 2.05
C PRO A 27 -4.29 5.65 3.13
N TYR A 28 -3.04 5.95 2.77
CA TYR A 28 -2.03 6.43 3.72
C TYR A 28 -2.48 7.69 4.50
N THR A 29 -3.36 8.50 3.91
CA THR A 29 -3.99 9.67 4.53
C THR A 29 -4.83 9.34 5.77
N SER A 30 -5.34 8.11 5.90
CA SER A 30 -6.05 7.66 7.11
C SER A 30 -5.12 7.44 8.31
N PHE A 31 -3.80 7.49 8.13
CA PHE A 31 -2.80 7.29 9.17
C PHE A 31 -1.90 8.53 9.29
N PRO A 32 -2.39 9.66 9.85
CA PRO A 32 -1.63 10.91 9.89
C PRO A 32 -0.30 10.80 10.65
N HIS A 33 -0.18 9.87 11.60
CA HIS A 33 1.05 9.60 12.34
C HIS A 33 2.13 8.89 11.48
N LEU A 34 1.71 8.11 10.48
CA LEU A 34 2.62 7.43 9.54
C LEU A 34 2.86 8.29 8.29
N SER A 35 1.83 9.01 7.86
CA SER A 35 1.83 9.84 6.66
C SER A 35 2.87 10.96 6.73
N VAL A 36 3.50 11.20 5.59
CA VAL A 36 4.27 12.43 5.30
C VAL A 36 3.43 13.27 4.35
N PRO A 37 3.32 14.60 4.54
CA PRO A 37 2.66 15.47 3.58
C PRO A 37 3.27 15.29 2.19
N ASP A 38 2.42 15.04 1.20
CA ASP A 38 2.89 14.94 -0.17
C ASP A 38 3.38 16.30 -0.67
N TYR A 39 4.46 16.29 -1.46
CA TYR A 39 4.90 17.46 -2.19
C TYR A 39 3.84 17.87 -3.23
N ARG A 40 3.62 19.18 -3.39
CA ARG A 40 2.71 19.73 -4.41
C ARG A 40 3.37 19.69 -5.79
N ILE A 41 3.62 18.50 -6.30
CA ILE A 41 4.15 18.29 -7.66
C ILE A 41 2.98 17.86 -8.56
N PRO A 42 2.67 18.62 -9.63
CA PRO A 42 1.66 18.21 -10.60
C PRO A 42 1.97 16.82 -11.17
N GLY A 43 1.01 15.89 -11.10
CA GLY A 43 1.19 14.51 -11.57
C GLY A 43 2.00 13.59 -10.65
N GLY A 44 2.46 14.07 -9.49
CA GLY A 44 3.16 13.24 -8.51
C GLY A 44 2.28 12.12 -7.93
N SER A 45 2.86 10.94 -7.73
CA SER A 45 2.16 9.83 -7.08
C SER A 45 1.87 10.14 -5.62
N LYS A 46 0.58 10.11 -5.25
CA LYS A 46 0.15 10.38 -3.87
C LYS A 46 0.65 9.30 -2.93
N GLY A 47 1.39 9.70 -1.89
CA GLY A 47 1.99 8.81 -0.91
C GLY A 47 3.44 8.43 -1.19
N TRP A 48 4.11 8.99 -2.22
CA TRP A 48 5.52 8.68 -2.51
C TRP A 48 6.47 9.04 -1.36
N ALA A 49 6.27 10.21 -0.74
CA ALA A 49 7.06 10.61 0.43
C ALA A 49 6.81 9.67 1.63
N THR A 50 5.56 9.28 1.83
CA THR A 50 5.19 8.30 2.86
C THR A 50 5.82 6.94 2.58
N TYR A 51 5.80 6.47 1.34
CA TYR A 51 6.46 5.22 0.93
C TYR A 51 7.94 5.23 1.29
N GLN A 52 8.66 6.31 0.94
CA GLN A 52 10.08 6.42 1.28
C GLN A 52 10.34 6.38 2.79
N LYS A 53 9.52 7.08 3.60
CA LYS A 53 9.61 7.04 5.07
C LYS A 53 9.40 5.62 5.61
N LEU A 54 8.37 4.93 5.13
CA LEU A 54 8.02 3.60 5.61
C LEU A 54 9.01 2.53 5.16
N MET A 55 9.55 2.62 3.94
CA MET A 55 10.64 1.76 3.47
C MET A 55 11.86 1.87 4.39
N LYS A 56 12.25 3.10 4.76
CA LYS A 56 13.36 3.33 5.71
C LYS A 56 13.06 2.79 7.11
N ALA A 57 11.79 2.71 7.49
CA ALA A 57 11.35 2.14 8.76
C ALA A 57 11.14 0.61 8.70
N GLY A 58 11.52 -0.06 7.60
CA GLY A 58 11.44 -1.51 7.47
C GLY A 58 10.07 -2.07 7.12
N TRP A 59 9.18 -1.28 6.50
CA TRP A 59 7.87 -1.76 6.08
C TRP A 59 7.93 -2.60 4.80
N ASP A 60 7.10 -3.63 4.73
CA ASP A 60 6.98 -4.48 3.55
C ASP A 60 6.09 -3.87 2.47
N LEU A 61 6.60 -3.81 1.23
CA LEU A 61 5.83 -3.46 0.04
C LEU A 61 5.22 -4.73 -0.57
N ILE A 62 3.89 -4.83 -0.53
CA ILE A 62 3.13 -5.92 -1.14
C ILE A 62 2.75 -5.49 -2.56
N PRO A 63 3.13 -6.27 -3.60
CA PRO A 63 2.67 -6.04 -4.97
C PRO A 63 1.14 -6.07 -5.08
N SER A 64 0.56 -5.15 -5.84
CA SER A 64 -0.89 -5.12 -6.06
C SER A 64 -1.43 -6.37 -6.78
N GLN A 65 -0.57 -7.15 -7.44
CA GLN A 65 -0.92 -8.41 -8.11
C GLN A 65 -0.80 -9.64 -7.19
N SER A 66 -0.08 -9.54 -6.07
CA SER A 66 0.28 -10.70 -5.23
C SER A 66 -0.71 -10.97 -4.10
N GLU A 67 -1.80 -10.21 -3.98
CA GLU A 67 -2.85 -10.51 -2.98
C GLU A 67 -3.54 -11.86 -3.28
N ASN A 68 -3.47 -12.35 -4.52
CA ASN A 68 -3.91 -13.70 -4.92
C ASN A 68 -2.82 -14.79 -4.84
N ALA A 69 -1.57 -14.45 -4.51
CA ALA A 69 -0.45 -15.40 -4.56
C ALA A 69 -0.08 -15.98 -3.18
N VAL A 70 -0.26 -15.20 -2.10
CA VAL A 70 0.11 -15.65 -0.74
C VAL A 70 -0.85 -16.73 -0.22
N SER A 71 -2.11 -16.71 -0.64
CA SER A 71 -3.07 -17.77 -0.27
C SER A 71 -2.77 -19.12 -0.92
N LYS A 72 -2.00 -19.18 -2.01
CA LYS A 72 -1.78 -20.42 -2.77
C LYS A 72 -0.61 -21.28 -2.27
N HIS A 73 0.18 -20.81 -1.30
CA HIS A 73 1.31 -21.61 -0.79
C HIS A 73 0.94 -22.46 0.44
N PHE A 74 -0.10 -22.10 1.19
CA PHE A 74 -0.50 -22.85 2.39
C PHE A 74 -1.48 -24.00 2.11
N ASP A 75 -2.18 -23.99 0.97
CA ASP A 75 -3.14 -25.04 0.62
C ASP A 75 -2.50 -26.33 0.06
N ARG A 76 -1.17 -26.35 -0.16
CA ARG A 76 -0.48 -27.51 -0.77
C ARG A 76 0.20 -28.47 0.21
N LEU A 77 0.06 -28.24 1.52
CA LEU A 77 0.64 -29.11 2.56
C LEU A 77 -0.44 -29.81 3.42
N SER A 78 -1.69 -29.85 2.96
CA SER A 78 -2.80 -30.47 3.68
C SER A 78 -3.60 -31.48 2.86
N ALA A 79 -3.00 -32.05 1.80
CA ALA A 79 -3.59 -33.13 1.02
C ALA A 79 -2.77 -34.42 1.19
#